data_AF-A0A182PEU3-F1
#
_entry.id   AF-A0A182PEU3-F1
#
_cell.length_a   1.000
_cell.length_b   1.000
_cell.length_c   1.000
_cell.angle_alpha   90.00
_cell.angle_beta   90.00
_cell.angle_gamma   90.00
#
_symmetry.space_group_name_H-M   'P 1'
#
loop_
_entity.id
_entity.type
_entity.pdbx_description
1 polymer ?
#
loop_
_entity_poly.entity_id
_entity_poly.type
_entity_poly.pdbx_seq_one_letter_code
_entity_poly.pdbx_strand_id
1 'polypeptide(L)'
;MHRWGVGKALPSLVLLLFISTFCTQVRGHEEHDAHHWKHMAHELLFEKKDYTMQKINIAKNIMVFVGAGMSQTTVTGARFYNGGDNETFAFERLKWSGNARTYCVDSRVPDSACAGTAFLTGVKSNRGTVSMDPTVRRGECAMDPAKKLASIAKWALEAGKAVGFATTSRVTSGSNAALYANSPDSRWENDADVSAGGCNTATVPDIAHQLIHGDIGKQFKVILGGGRKNFIPTVETDPSGERGLRTDGKNLIKEWQQSKEGANATYITTVQSVSGDETSATFGAVK
;
A
#
# COMPACT_ATOMS: atom_id res chain seq x y z
N MET A 1 52.51 67.25 -55.19
CA MET A 1 51.64 67.63 -54.05
C MET A 1 50.46 66.67 -53.99
N HIS A 2 50.28 66.06 -52.81
CA HIS A 2 49.17 65.25 -52.26
C HIS A 2 47.82 65.27 -53.01
N ARG A 3 46.98 64.23 -53.06
CA ARG A 3 46.75 63.08 -52.17
C ARG A 3 45.77 62.12 -52.88
N TRP A 4 46.01 60.81 -52.88
CA TRP A 4 44.98 59.78 -53.06
C TRP A 4 44.51 59.32 -51.67
N GLY A 5 43.21 59.26 -51.43
CA GLY A 5 42.60 58.77 -50.20
C GLY A 5 41.65 57.62 -50.51
N VAL A 6 42.00 56.42 -50.06
CA VAL A 6 41.17 55.21 -50.09
C VAL A 6 40.90 54.78 -48.66
N GLY A 7 39.69 54.27 -48.41
CA GLY A 7 39.42 53.33 -47.32
C GLY A 7 38.48 53.86 -46.23
N LYS A 8 37.18 53.61 -46.39
CA LYS A 8 36.21 53.65 -45.29
C LYS A 8 36.49 52.49 -44.34
N ALA A 9 36.83 52.78 -43.09
CA ALA A 9 36.93 51.78 -42.03
C ALA A 9 35.56 51.62 -41.34
N LEU A 10 35.08 50.38 -41.27
CA LEU A 10 33.91 49.99 -40.47
C LEU A 10 34.21 50.13 -38.97
N PRO A 11 33.22 50.51 -38.12
CA PRO A 11 33.41 50.50 -36.69
C PRO A 11 33.40 49.04 -36.18
N SER A 12 34.44 48.68 -35.43
CA SER A 12 34.49 47.42 -34.68
C SER A 12 33.43 47.44 -33.57
N LEU A 13 32.45 46.55 -33.69
CA LEU A 13 31.46 46.29 -32.65
C LEU A 13 32.11 45.38 -31.60
N VAL A 14 32.51 45.96 -30.46
CA VAL A 14 32.97 45.20 -29.30
C VAL A 14 31.74 44.58 -28.62
N LEU A 15 31.52 43.29 -28.84
CA LEU A 15 30.50 42.51 -28.15
C LEU A 15 31.00 42.16 -26.74
N LEU A 16 30.62 42.97 -25.74
CA LEU A 16 30.79 42.63 -24.33
C LEU A 16 29.80 41.51 -23.98
N LEU A 17 30.28 40.27 -24.03
CA LEU A 17 29.59 39.11 -23.44
C LEU A 17 29.54 39.30 -21.93
N PHE A 18 28.45 39.89 -21.42
CA PHE A 18 28.06 39.73 -20.03
C PHE A 18 27.68 38.25 -19.85
N ILE A 19 28.65 37.45 -19.38
CA ILE A 19 28.36 36.18 -18.75
C ILE A 19 27.58 36.55 -17.49
N SER A 20 26.26 36.52 -17.56
CA SER A 20 25.43 36.45 -16.36
C SER A 20 25.71 35.09 -15.75
N THR A 21 26.74 35.03 -14.91
CA THR A 21 26.88 33.98 -13.92
C THR A 21 25.61 34.07 -13.10
N PHE A 22 24.60 33.26 -13.42
CA PHE A 22 23.56 32.92 -12.47
C PHE A 22 24.29 32.19 -11.36
N CYS A 23 24.77 32.97 -10.41
CA CYS A 23 25.19 32.47 -9.13
C CYS A 23 23.95 31.81 -8.56
N THR A 24 23.95 30.49 -8.49
CA THR A 24 23.06 29.70 -7.64
C THR A 24 23.39 30.06 -6.19
N GLN A 25 23.00 31.26 -5.79
CA GLN A 25 23.24 31.79 -4.47
C GLN A 25 22.07 31.38 -3.58
N VAL A 26 22.27 30.22 -2.95
CA VAL A 26 21.95 29.96 -1.55
C VAL A 26 20.48 30.16 -1.15
N ARG A 27 19.71 29.06 -1.23
CA ARG A 27 18.42 28.85 -0.54
C ARG A 27 18.43 29.15 0.98
N GLY A 28 19.60 29.36 1.59
CA GLY A 28 19.74 29.60 3.03
C GLY A 28 19.52 31.04 3.50
N HIS A 29 19.56 32.06 2.63
CA HIS A 29 19.42 33.45 3.09
C HIS A 29 17.97 33.84 3.43
N GLU A 30 16.97 33.15 2.86
CA GLU A 30 15.56 33.49 3.05
C GLU A 30 15.02 33.06 4.43
N GLU A 31 15.41 31.89 4.94
CA GLU A 31 14.94 31.39 6.25
C GLU A 31 15.47 32.20 7.44
N HIS A 32 16.56 32.96 7.27
CA HIS A 32 17.10 33.83 8.30
C HIS A 32 16.36 35.19 8.41
N ASP A 33 15.32 35.40 7.60
CA ASP A 33 14.47 36.60 7.64
C ASP A 33 13.06 36.26 8.18
N ALA A 34 12.58 37.06 9.13
CA ALA A 34 11.23 36.94 9.66
C ALA A 34 10.15 37.15 8.58
N HIS A 35 10.43 37.93 7.52
CA HIS A 35 9.48 38.12 6.42
C HIS A 35 9.18 36.83 5.67
N HIS A 36 10.17 35.96 5.46
CA HIS A 36 9.99 34.66 4.82
C HIS A 36 8.96 33.81 5.57
N TRP A 37 9.12 33.65 6.89
CA TRP A 37 8.20 32.87 7.73
C TRP A 37 6.79 33.47 7.77
N LYS A 38 6.67 34.81 7.85
CA LYS A 38 5.37 35.49 7.80
C LYS A 38 4.68 35.31 6.46
N HIS A 39 5.43 35.38 5.36
CA HIS A 39 4.89 35.16 4.03
C HIS A 39 4.38 33.72 3.87
N MET A 40 5.18 32.71 4.24
CA MET A 40 4.74 31.31 4.20
C MET A 40 3.50 31.05 5.06
N ALA A 41 3.43 31.64 6.26
CA ALA A 41 2.27 31.50 7.14
C ALA A 41 1.01 32.14 6.53
N HIS A 42 1.13 33.31 5.90
CA HIS A 42 0.02 33.94 5.18
C HIS A 42 -0.48 33.07 4.03
N GLU A 43 0.42 32.58 3.16
CA GLU A 43 0.05 31.68 2.05
C GLU A 43 -0.72 30.45 2.56
N LEU A 44 -0.24 29.80 3.63
CA LEU A 44 -0.89 28.64 4.23
C LEU A 44 -2.28 28.96 4.80
N LEU A 45 -2.44 30.14 5.42
CA LEU A 45 -3.75 30.57 5.94
C LEU A 45 -4.74 30.87 4.81
N PHE A 46 -4.28 31.49 3.72
CA PHE A 46 -5.10 31.72 2.53
C PHE A 46 -5.56 30.41 1.92
N GLU A 47 -4.65 29.44 1.72
CA GLU A 47 -4.97 28.11 1.22
C GLU A 47 -6.03 27.40 2.09
N LYS A 48 -5.86 27.45 3.41
CA LYS A 48 -6.74 26.75 4.36
C LYS A 48 -8.09 27.41 4.58
N LYS A 49 -8.25 28.71 4.32
CA LYS A 49 -9.51 29.42 4.51
C LYS A 49 -10.64 28.80 3.68
N ASP A 50 -10.34 28.40 2.45
CA ASP A 50 -11.31 27.88 1.48
C ASP A 50 -11.78 26.45 1.79
N TYR A 51 -11.13 25.78 2.76
CA TYR A 51 -11.44 24.40 3.12
C TYR A 51 -12.76 24.23 3.87
N THR A 52 -13.29 25.29 4.48
CA THR A 52 -14.52 25.23 5.30
C THR A 52 -15.82 25.23 4.48
N MET A 53 -15.75 25.46 3.17
CA MET A 53 -16.92 25.69 2.30
C MET A 53 -17.23 24.54 1.33
N GLN A 54 -16.60 23.36 1.50
CA GLN A 54 -16.72 22.28 0.52
C GLN A 54 -17.98 21.42 0.70
N LYS A 55 -18.71 21.23 -0.41
CA LYS A 55 -19.85 20.31 -0.51
C LYS A 55 -19.35 18.87 -0.36
N ILE A 56 -19.83 18.16 0.65
CA ILE A 56 -19.51 16.75 0.87
C ILE A 56 -20.34 15.91 -0.10
N ASN A 57 -19.66 15.28 -1.06
CA ASN A 57 -20.27 14.33 -1.99
C ASN A 57 -19.99 12.88 -1.53
N ILE A 58 -20.85 11.94 -1.95
CA ILE A 58 -20.63 10.51 -1.71
C ILE A 58 -19.41 10.05 -2.52
N ALA A 59 -18.45 9.41 -1.85
CA ALA A 59 -17.23 8.91 -2.50
C ALA A 59 -17.56 7.75 -3.45
N LYS A 60 -17.22 7.91 -4.74
CA LYS A 60 -17.31 6.81 -5.73
C LYS A 60 -16.26 5.74 -5.47
N ASN A 61 -15.03 6.17 -5.18
CA ASN A 61 -13.83 5.35 -4.99
C ASN A 61 -13.20 5.64 -3.61
N ILE A 62 -12.62 4.62 -3.00
CA ILE A 62 -11.85 4.72 -1.75
C ILE A 62 -10.48 4.11 -2.00
N MET A 63 -9.43 4.84 -1.63
CA MET A 63 -8.05 4.37 -1.69
C MET A 63 -7.40 4.57 -0.33
N VAL A 64 -6.83 3.51 0.22
CA VAL A 64 -6.21 3.51 1.54
C VAL A 64 -4.75 3.12 1.39
N PHE A 65 -3.84 4.02 1.80
CA PHE A 65 -2.41 3.76 1.85
C PHE A 65 -2.01 3.46 3.29
N VAL A 66 -1.36 2.31 3.50
CA VAL A 66 -0.96 1.86 4.83
C VAL A 66 0.56 1.75 4.91
N GLY A 67 1.19 2.68 5.63
CA GLY A 67 2.60 2.58 5.98
C GLY A 67 2.80 1.67 7.19
N ALA A 68 3.11 0.39 6.96
CA ALA A 68 3.33 -0.58 8.04
C ALA A 68 4.51 -0.15 8.93
N GLY A 69 4.25 0.08 10.22
CA GLY A 69 5.27 0.54 11.17
C GLY A 69 5.73 2.00 10.98
N MET A 70 5.02 2.78 10.17
CA MET A 70 5.37 4.18 9.88
C MET A 70 4.93 5.11 11.03
N SER A 71 5.79 5.28 12.03
CA SER A 71 5.57 6.26 13.09
C SER A 71 5.79 7.69 12.58
N GLN A 72 5.38 8.69 13.36
CA GLN A 72 5.70 10.09 13.06
C GLN A 72 7.23 10.31 12.98
N THR A 73 8.00 9.62 13.82
CA THR A 73 9.47 9.68 13.77
C THR A 73 10.04 9.06 12.50
N THR A 74 9.44 7.98 11.97
CA THR A 74 9.80 7.42 10.66
C THR A 74 9.55 8.42 9.54
N VAL A 75 8.42 9.13 9.56
CA VAL A 75 8.09 10.15 8.55
C VAL A 75 9.11 11.29 8.59
N THR A 76 9.41 11.84 9.76
CA THR A 76 10.42 12.89 9.91
C THR A 76 11.80 12.41 9.46
N GLY A 77 12.22 11.20 9.85
CA GLY A 77 13.49 10.62 9.39
C GLY A 77 13.56 10.43 7.87
N ALA A 78 12.47 10.00 7.26
CA ALA A 78 12.38 9.88 5.80
C ALA A 78 12.48 11.24 5.10
N ARG A 79 11.93 12.30 5.70
CA ARG A 79 12.04 13.67 5.18
C ARG A 79 13.50 14.13 5.15
N PHE A 80 14.21 13.95 6.26
CA PHE A 80 15.65 14.22 6.35
C PHE A 80 16.44 13.48 5.26
N TYR A 81 16.11 12.21 5.04
CA TYR A 81 16.75 11.40 4.01
C TYR A 81 16.46 11.89 2.58
N ASN A 82 15.23 12.34 2.29
CA ASN A 82 14.80 12.65 0.92
C ASN A 82 15.18 14.07 0.45
N GLY A 83 15.31 15.04 1.35
CA GLY A 83 15.59 16.42 0.95
C GLY A 83 15.83 17.42 2.08
N GLY A 84 15.95 16.94 3.32
CA GLY A 84 16.10 17.81 4.50
C GLY A 84 14.77 18.32 5.04
N ASP A 85 14.83 19.24 6.01
CA ASP A 85 13.67 19.65 6.83
C ASP A 85 12.48 20.23 6.07
N ASN A 86 12.71 20.86 4.91
CA ASN A 86 11.67 21.48 4.10
C ASN A 86 10.98 20.54 3.11
N GLU A 87 11.44 19.29 2.99
CA GLU A 87 10.81 18.34 2.10
C GLU A 87 9.41 17.98 2.61
N THR A 88 8.44 17.78 1.70
CA THR A 88 7.06 17.49 2.10
C THR A 88 6.52 16.37 1.24
N PHE A 89 6.17 15.24 1.87
CA PHE A 89 5.59 14.12 1.16
C PHE A 89 4.17 14.43 0.69
N ALA A 90 3.72 13.75 -0.38
CA ALA A 90 2.41 13.98 -0.96
C ALA A 90 1.25 13.83 0.05
N PHE A 91 1.35 12.88 0.99
CA PHE A 91 0.31 12.68 2.01
C PHE A 91 0.29 13.78 3.09
N GLU A 92 1.39 14.52 3.27
CA GLU A 92 1.46 15.65 4.23
C GLU A 92 0.74 16.89 3.70
N ARG A 93 0.47 16.93 2.39
CA ARG A 93 -0.36 17.94 1.73
C ARG A 93 -1.85 17.59 1.79
N LEU A 94 -2.22 16.44 2.38
CA LEU A 94 -3.62 16.12 2.59
C LEU A 94 -4.25 17.12 3.54
N LYS A 95 -5.46 17.56 3.18
CA LYS A 95 -6.22 18.58 3.89
C LYS A 95 -6.50 18.23 5.37
N TRP A 96 -6.68 16.94 5.65
CA TRP A 96 -7.05 16.46 6.98
C TRP A 96 -5.99 15.55 7.54
N SER A 97 -5.65 15.76 8.80
CA SER A 97 -4.79 14.89 9.59
C SER A 97 -5.44 14.57 10.93
N GLY A 98 -5.08 13.43 11.51
CA GLY A 98 -5.62 12.97 12.78
C GLY A 98 -4.73 11.91 13.41
N ASN A 99 -4.93 11.68 14.71
CA ASN A 99 -4.21 10.67 15.47
C ASN A 99 -5.13 9.49 15.80
N ALA A 100 -4.62 8.27 15.69
CA ALA A 100 -5.35 7.05 16.02
C ALA A 100 -4.71 6.32 17.21
N ARG A 101 -5.53 5.78 18.12
CA ARG A 101 -5.07 4.94 19.24
C ARG A 101 -5.01 3.48 18.81
N THR A 102 -3.80 2.94 18.69
CA THR A 102 -3.55 1.69 17.93
C THR A 102 -3.57 0.39 18.73
N TYR A 103 -3.70 0.42 20.07
CA TYR A 103 -3.67 -0.79 20.92
C TYR A 103 -4.65 -1.90 20.44
N CYS A 104 -4.25 -3.18 20.55
CA CYS A 104 -5.17 -4.33 20.45
C CYS A 104 -5.95 -4.46 21.75
N VAL A 105 -7.06 -5.21 21.76
CA VAL A 105 -7.87 -5.39 23.00
C VAL A 105 -7.05 -5.99 24.15
N ASP A 106 -6.16 -6.94 23.85
CA ASP A 106 -5.31 -7.67 24.79
C ASP A 106 -3.87 -7.15 24.87
N SER A 107 -3.49 -6.13 24.08
CA SER A 107 -2.10 -5.67 24.00
C SER A 107 -1.98 -4.16 23.78
N ARG A 108 -1.15 -3.51 24.62
CA ARG A 108 -0.81 -2.08 24.50
C ARG A 108 -0.04 -1.77 23.22
N VAL A 109 0.86 -2.68 22.82
CA VAL A 109 1.61 -2.58 21.57
C VAL A 109 0.93 -3.49 20.55
N PRO A 110 0.36 -2.95 19.47
CA PRO A 110 -0.37 -3.77 18.52
C PRO A 110 0.56 -4.58 17.63
N ASP A 111 -0.01 -5.60 17.00
CA ASP A 111 0.57 -6.21 15.82
C ASP A 111 -0.19 -5.81 14.55
N SER A 112 0.39 -6.19 13.41
CA SER A 112 -0.15 -5.91 12.08
C SER A 112 -1.56 -6.49 11.85
N ALA A 113 -1.87 -7.63 12.46
CA ALA A 113 -3.16 -8.32 12.29
C ALA A 113 -4.30 -7.61 13.03
N CYS A 114 -4.13 -7.28 14.31
CA CYS A 114 -5.17 -6.59 15.06
C CYS A 114 -5.37 -5.14 14.55
N ALA A 115 -4.30 -4.48 14.12
CA ALA A 115 -4.37 -3.16 13.52
C ALA A 115 -5.15 -3.21 12.19
N GLY A 116 -4.80 -4.16 11.30
CA GLY A 116 -5.53 -4.44 10.06
C GLY A 116 -7.01 -4.67 10.29
N THR A 117 -7.33 -5.53 11.26
CA THR A 117 -8.71 -5.80 11.67
C THR A 117 -9.44 -4.53 12.08
N ALA A 118 -8.81 -3.68 12.91
CA ALA A 118 -9.43 -2.46 13.40
C ALA A 118 -9.80 -1.46 12.28
N PHE A 119 -8.89 -1.14 11.37
CA PHE A 119 -9.18 -0.13 10.34
C PHE A 119 -9.94 -0.67 9.12
N LEU A 120 -9.95 -1.99 8.90
CA LEU A 120 -10.69 -2.60 7.79
C LEU A 120 -12.08 -3.09 8.16
N THR A 121 -12.31 -3.50 9.41
CA THR A 121 -13.62 -4.01 9.88
C THR A 121 -14.35 -3.03 10.79
N GLY A 122 -13.63 -2.03 11.34
CA GLY A 122 -14.17 -1.10 12.33
C GLY A 122 -14.20 -1.63 13.76
N VAL A 123 -13.71 -2.85 14.01
CA VAL A 123 -13.72 -3.50 15.33
C VAL A 123 -12.30 -3.85 15.77
N LYS A 124 -11.92 -3.49 17.01
CA LYS A 124 -10.64 -3.91 17.58
C LYS A 124 -10.69 -5.40 17.94
N SER A 125 -9.59 -6.11 17.67
CA SER A 125 -9.44 -7.53 17.98
C SER A 125 -8.23 -7.79 18.89
N ASN A 126 -8.03 -9.07 19.22
CA ASN A 126 -6.85 -9.54 19.95
C ASN A 126 -5.63 -9.63 19.03
N ARG A 127 -4.44 -9.48 19.62
CA ARG A 127 -3.17 -9.57 18.92
C ARG A 127 -3.03 -10.91 18.18
N GLY A 128 -2.64 -10.85 16.92
CA GLY A 128 -2.43 -12.04 16.08
C GLY A 128 -3.71 -12.67 15.55
N THR A 129 -4.89 -12.09 15.78
CA THR A 129 -6.15 -12.53 15.14
C THR A 129 -6.46 -11.67 13.92
N VAL A 130 -7.09 -12.26 12.90
CA VAL A 130 -7.45 -11.62 11.63
C VAL A 130 -8.97 -11.60 11.49
N SER A 131 -9.57 -10.41 11.55
CA SER A 131 -11.01 -10.20 11.38
C SER A 131 -11.87 -11.09 12.28
N MET A 132 -11.42 -11.33 13.52
CA MET A 132 -12.18 -12.06 14.53
C MET A 132 -12.63 -11.11 15.64
N ASP A 133 -13.79 -11.39 16.21
CA ASP A 133 -14.28 -10.77 17.44
C ASP A 133 -13.25 -10.92 18.59
N PRO A 134 -13.08 -9.91 19.46
CA PRO A 134 -12.10 -9.95 20.56
C PRO A 134 -12.38 -11.02 21.63
N THR A 135 -13.50 -11.73 21.59
CA THR A 135 -13.72 -12.92 22.42
C THR A 135 -12.98 -14.16 21.92
N VAL A 136 -12.52 -14.17 20.66
CA VAL A 136 -11.76 -15.29 20.08
C VAL A 136 -10.32 -15.24 20.58
N ARG A 137 -9.85 -16.37 21.13
CA ARG A 137 -8.45 -16.50 21.54
C ARG A 137 -7.59 -16.85 20.35
N ARG A 138 -6.38 -16.31 20.35
CA ARG A 138 -5.40 -16.65 19.31
C ARG A 138 -5.13 -18.16 19.29
N GLY A 139 -5.18 -18.76 18.11
CA GLY A 139 -4.95 -20.19 17.89
C GLY A 139 -6.13 -21.10 18.22
N GLU A 140 -7.31 -20.56 18.50
CA GLU A 140 -8.52 -21.34 18.76
C GLU A 140 -9.03 -22.01 17.46
N CYS A 141 -9.11 -23.34 17.41
CA CYS A 141 -9.58 -24.05 16.20
C CYS A 141 -11.10 -23.94 15.96
N ALA A 142 -11.87 -23.45 16.93
CA ALA A 142 -13.31 -23.34 16.83
C ALA A 142 -13.70 -22.06 16.07
N MET A 143 -14.11 -22.20 14.81
CA MET A 143 -14.51 -21.08 13.95
C MET A 143 -16.01 -20.82 14.05
N ASP A 144 -16.44 -20.14 15.12
CA ASP A 144 -17.81 -19.64 15.24
C ASP A 144 -18.11 -18.58 14.15
N PRO A 145 -19.05 -18.82 13.23
CA PRO A 145 -19.41 -17.85 12.21
C PRO A 145 -19.88 -16.51 12.76
N ALA A 146 -20.50 -16.48 13.95
CA ALA A 146 -20.97 -15.25 14.58
C ALA A 146 -19.83 -14.33 15.04
N LYS A 147 -18.62 -14.89 15.21
CA LYS A 147 -17.42 -14.15 15.63
C LYS A 147 -16.55 -13.68 14.46
N LYS A 148 -16.98 -13.93 13.21
CA LYS A 148 -16.30 -13.46 12.01
C LYS A 148 -16.72 -12.04 11.69
N LEU A 149 -15.75 -11.14 11.55
CA LEU A 149 -15.98 -9.75 11.20
C LEU A 149 -15.95 -9.56 9.68
N ALA A 150 -16.89 -8.76 9.18
CA ALA A 150 -16.88 -8.30 7.79
C ALA A 150 -15.93 -7.11 7.62
N SER A 151 -15.16 -7.11 6.54
CA SER A 151 -14.32 -5.98 6.17
C SER A 151 -15.06 -5.01 5.25
N ILE A 152 -14.51 -3.80 5.10
CA ILE A 152 -14.95 -2.82 4.11
C ILE A 152 -14.92 -3.36 2.68
N ALA A 153 -14.06 -4.35 2.39
CA ALA A 153 -14.04 -5.02 1.08
C ALA A 153 -15.33 -5.81 0.83
N LYS A 154 -15.87 -6.50 1.85
CA LYS A 154 -17.17 -7.17 1.74
C LYS A 154 -18.27 -6.17 1.42
N TRP A 155 -18.34 -5.07 2.17
CA TRP A 155 -19.35 -4.03 1.96
C TRP A 155 -19.23 -3.36 0.58
N ALA A 156 -18.00 -3.16 0.09
CA ALA A 156 -17.76 -2.63 -1.24
C ALA A 156 -18.26 -3.60 -2.33
N LEU A 157 -17.98 -4.90 -2.20
CA LEU A 157 -18.46 -5.93 -3.13
C LEU A 157 -19.99 -6.03 -3.11
N GLU A 158 -20.62 -6.02 -1.93
CA GLU A 158 -22.09 -6.01 -1.78
C GLU A 158 -22.73 -4.77 -2.40
N ALA A 159 -22.02 -3.63 -2.41
CA ALA A 159 -22.42 -2.42 -3.10
C ALA A 159 -22.07 -2.41 -4.61
N GLY A 160 -21.65 -3.55 -5.18
CA GLY A 160 -21.31 -3.69 -6.60
C GLY A 160 -20.02 -2.98 -7.01
N LYS A 161 -19.12 -2.65 -6.08
CA LYS A 161 -17.84 -2.00 -6.36
C LYS A 161 -16.75 -3.04 -6.63
N ALA A 162 -15.81 -2.69 -7.50
CA ALA A 162 -14.58 -3.45 -7.65
C ALA A 162 -13.67 -3.24 -6.44
N VAL A 163 -13.00 -4.33 -6.01
CA VAL A 163 -12.04 -4.31 -4.91
C VAL A 163 -10.73 -4.92 -5.38
N GLY A 164 -9.62 -4.35 -4.93
CA GLY A 164 -8.29 -4.91 -5.08
C GLY A 164 -7.31 -4.27 -4.11
N PHE A 165 -6.15 -4.89 -3.96
CA PHE A 165 -5.08 -4.36 -3.13
C PHE A 165 -3.70 -4.65 -3.72
N ALA A 166 -2.75 -3.80 -3.36
CA ALA A 166 -1.34 -3.96 -3.67
C ALA A 166 -0.52 -3.80 -2.38
N THR A 167 0.48 -4.65 -2.19
CA THR A 167 1.35 -4.63 -1.02
C THR A 167 2.78 -5.00 -1.42
N THR A 168 3.76 -4.56 -0.64
CA THR A 168 5.15 -5.03 -0.76
C THR A 168 5.44 -6.27 0.09
N SER A 169 4.47 -6.67 0.92
CA SER A 169 4.56 -7.85 1.79
C SER A 169 3.85 -9.05 1.16
N ARG A 170 3.71 -10.15 1.91
CA ARG A 170 2.91 -11.29 1.46
C ARG A 170 1.43 -10.91 1.39
N VAL A 171 0.73 -11.32 0.33
CA VAL A 171 -0.72 -11.10 0.18
C VAL A 171 -1.54 -11.82 1.27
N THR A 172 -0.93 -12.80 1.92
CA THR A 172 -1.44 -13.58 3.07
C THR A 172 -1.06 -12.99 4.44
N SER A 173 -0.25 -11.93 4.49
CA SER A 173 0.13 -11.27 5.75
C SER A 173 -1.10 -10.76 6.50
N GLY A 174 -1.11 -10.85 7.84
CA GLY A 174 -2.27 -10.54 8.68
C GLY A 174 -2.94 -9.18 8.42
N SER A 175 -2.19 -8.12 8.10
CA SER A 175 -2.80 -6.83 7.75
C SER A 175 -3.62 -6.87 6.46
N ASN A 176 -3.12 -7.58 5.44
CA ASN A 176 -3.77 -7.70 4.14
C ASN A 176 -4.90 -8.74 4.20
N ALA A 177 -4.67 -9.83 4.94
CA ALA A 177 -5.64 -10.89 5.17
C ALA A 177 -6.95 -10.37 5.77
N ALA A 178 -6.90 -9.32 6.61
CA ALA A 178 -8.09 -8.70 7.19
C ALA A 178 -9.05 -8.11 6.14
N LEU A 179 -8.62 -7.92 4.88
CA LEU A 179 -9.52 -7.56 3.78
C LEU A 179 -10.48 -8.70 3.41
N TYR A 180 -10.10 -9.97 3.54
CA TYR A 180 -10.84 -11.08 2.92
C TYR A 180 -10.98 -12.35 3.77
N ALA A 181 -10.13 -12.53 4.78
CA ALA A 181 -10.05 -13.74 5.58
C ALA A 181 -10.47 -13.49 7.02
N ASN A 182 -10.93 -14.55 7.66
CA ASN A 182 -11.15 -14.64 9.10
C ASN A 182 -10.25 -15.78 9.62
N SER A 183 -9.29 -15.47 10.49
CA SER A 183 -8.39 -16.46 11.06
C SER A 183 -8.08 -16.14 12.53
N PRO A 184 -8.10 -17.13 13.43
CA PRO A 184 -7.73 -16.93 14.83
C PRO A 184 -6.21 -16.91 15.02
N ASP A 185 -5.40 -17.21 13.99
CA ASP A 185 -3.98 -16.89 13.98
C ASP A 185 -3.56 -16.30 12.61
N SER A 186 -2.93 -15.14 12.64
CA SER A 186 -2.41 -14.45 11.46
C SER A 186 -1.24 -15.16 10.81
N ARG A 187 -0.65 -16.17 11.48
CA ARG A 187 0.40 -17.02 10.92
C ARG A 187 -0.12 -18.21 10.15
N TRP A 188 -1.43 -18.47 10.15
CA TRP A 188 -2.04 -19.56 9.38
C TRP A 188 -2.17 -19.17 7.90
N GLU A 189 -1.03 -18.87 7.27
CA GLU A 189 -0.95 -18.37 5.91
C GLU A 189 -1.18 -19.49 4.88
N ASN A 190 -0.81 -20.73 5.22
CA ASN A 190 -1.06 -21.95 4.45
C ASN A 190 -1.56 -23.10 5.35
N ASP A 191 -1.90 -24.24 4.74
CA ASP A 191 -2.46 -25.42 5.42
C ASP A 191 -1.49 -26.08 6.42
N ALA A 192 -0.18 -26.00 6.16
CA ALA A 192 0.83 -26.55 7.05
C ALA A 192 0.89 -25.75 8.36
N ASP A 193 0.71 -24.43 8.29
CA ASP A 193 0.67 -23.55 9.48
C ASP A 193 -0.55 -23.84 10.37
N VAL A 194 -1.72 -24.09 9.76
CA VAL A 194 -2.95 -24.49 10.48
C VAL A 194 -2.74 -25.84 11.17
N SER A 195 -2.16 -26.80 10.45
CA SER A 195 -1.90 -28.14 10.95
C SER A 195 -0.88 -28.13 12.09
N ALA A 196 0.17 -27.31 11.99
CA ALA A 196 1.14 -27.08 13.07
C ALA A 196 0.51 -26.42 14.31
N GLY A 197 -0.56 -25.66 14.12
CA GLY A 197 -1.40 -25.12 15.21
C GLY A 197 -2.32 -26.15 15.87
N GLY A 198 -2.36 -27.40 15.37
CA GLY A 198 -3.23 -28.47 15.89
C GLY A 198 -4.68 -28.40 15.40
N CYS A 199 -4.96 -27.61 14.38
CA CYS A 199 -6.31 -27.45 13.83
C CYS A 199 -6.52 -28.24 12.54
N ASN A 200 -7.78 -28.59 12.27
CA ASN A 200 -8.17 -29.26 11.03
C ASN A 200 -8.45 -28.22 9.93
N THR A 201 -7.75 -28.33 8.81
CA THR A 201 -7.88 -27.43 7.65
C THR A 201 -9.26 -27.47 6.99
N ALA A 202 -10.04 -28.54 7.20
CA ALA A 202 -11.41 -28.64 6.73
C ALA A 202 -12.38 -27.72 7.50
N THR A 203 -12.13 -27.47 8.79
CA THR A 203 -12.95 -26.58 9.63
C THR A 203 -12.35 -25.19 9.75
N VAL A 204 -11.03 -25.09 9.64
CA VAL A 204 -10.26 -23.85 9.72
C VAL A 204 -9.47 -23.69 8.41
N PRO A 205 -10.05 -23.08 7.36
CA PRO A 205 -9.33 -22.86 6.12
C PRO A 205 -8.19 -21.86 6.32
N ASP A 206 -7.02 -22.14 5.75
CA ASP A 206 -5.87 -21.24 5.77
C ASP A 206 -6.12 -19.94 5.00
N ILE A 207 -5.34 -18.90 5.29
CA ILE A 207 -5.53 -17.57 4.69
C ILE A 207 -5.37 -17.62 3.17
N ALA A 208 -4.39 -18.35 2.62
CA ALA A 208 -4.23 -18.46 1.16
C ALA A 208 -5.45 -19.12 0.50
N HIS A 209 -6.01 -20.18 1.11
CA HIS A 209 -7.24 -20.81 0.65
C HIS A 209 -8.42 -19.84 0.70
N GLN A 210 -8.57 -19.06 1.77
CA GLN A 210 -9.63 -18.04 1.87
C GLN A 210 -9.48 -16.93 0.82
N LEU A 211 -8.27 -16.60 0.36
CA LEU A 211 -8.08 -15.64 -0.72
C LEU A 211 -8.64 -16.14 -2.06
N ILE A 212 -8.41 -17.41 -2.38
CA ILE A 212 -8.77 -17.97 -3.69
C ILE A 212 -10.21 -18.50 -3.71
N HIS A 213 -10.64 -19.17 -2.65
CA HIS A 213 -11.93 -19.85 -2.59
C HIS A 213 -12.95 -19.18 -1.67
N GLY A 214 -12.51 -18.28 -0.78
CA GLY A 214 -13.40 -17.58 0.14
C GLY A 214 -14.29 -16.55 -0.56
N ASP A 215 -15.43 -16.23 0.06
CA ASP A 215 -16.47 -15.42 -0.58
C ASP A 215 -16.06 -14.00 -0.92
N ILE A 216 -15.09 -13.43 -0.20
CA ILE A 216 -14.58 -12.08 -0.45
C ILE A 216 -13.41 -12.12 -1.44
N GLY A 217 -12.36 -12.88 -1.12
CA GLY A 217 -11.10 -12.87 -1.88
C GLY A 217 -11.27 -13.28 -3.34
N LYS A 218 -12.11 -14.27 -3.62
CA LYS A 218 -12.35 -14.78 -5.00
C LYS A 218 -12.91 -13.73 -5.97
N GLN A 219 -13.49 -12.65 -5.42
CA GLN A 219 -14.12 -11.57 -6.17
C GLN A 219 -13.18 -10.39 -6.44
N PHE A 220 -11.99 -10.37 -5.83
CA PHE A 220 -11.03 -9.30 -6.04
C PHE A 220 -10.59 -9.21 -7.50
N LYS A 221 -10.51 -7.98 -8.00
CA LYS A 221 -10.06 -7.66 -9.35
C LYS A 221 -8.55 -7.50 -9.39
N VAL A 222 -7.93 -7.03 -8.32
CA VAL A 222 -6.47 -6.85 -8.30
C VAL A 222 -5.92 -7.38 -6.98
N ILE A 223 -4.94 -8.27 -7.05
CA ILE A 223 -4.17 -8.74 -5.91
C ILE A 223 -2.71 -8.66 -6.32
N LEU A 224 -1.95 -7.73 -5.77
CA LEU A 224 -0.53 -7.58 -6.04
C LEU A 224 0.26 -7.64 -4.73
N GLY A 225 1.29 -8.47 -4.68
CA GLY A 225 2.19 -8.54 -3.54
C GLY A 225 3.16 -9.68 -3.65
N GLY A 226 3.65 -10.17 -2.51
CA GLY A 226 4.54 -11.33 -2.44
C GLY A 226 3.87 -12.59 -1.88
N GLY A 227 4.69 -13.61 -1.56
CA GLY A 227 4.24 -14.76 -0.77
C GLY A 227 3.77 -15.99 -1.57
N ARG A 228 4.26 -16.17 -2.80
CA ARG A 228 3.93 -17.31 -3.68
C ARG A 228 4.00 -18.67 -2.99
N LYS A 229 4.98 -18.86 -2.10
CA LYS A 229 5.20 -20.14 -1.43
C LYS A 229 3.98 -20.66 -0.66
N ASN A 230 3.12 -19.77 -0.17
CA ASN A 230 1.88 -20.14 0.54
C ASN A 230 0.79 -20.74 -0.38
N PHE A 231 0.96 -20.63 -1.69
CA PHE A 231 -0.01 -21.06 -2.70
C PHE A 231 0.44 -22.31 -3.48
N ILE A 232 1.67 -22.77 -3.29
CA ILE A 232 2.31 -23.83 -4.08
C ILE A 232 2.57 -25.04 -3.16
N PRO A 233 2.35 -26.29 -3.63
CA PRO A 233 2.63 -27.47 -2.84
C PRO A 233 4.14 -27.73 -2.72
N THR A 234 4.54 -28.39 -1.64
CA THR A 234 5.95 -28.72 -1.33
C THR A 234 6.67 -29.52 -2.41
N VAL A 235 5.92 -30.23 -3.26
CA VAL A 235 6.43 -31.01 -4.39
C VAL A 235 6.70 -30.17 -5.66
N GLU A 236 6.24 -28.92 -5.68
CA GLU A 236 6.45 -27.98 -6.80
C GLU A 236 7.42 -26.86 -6.41
N THR A 237 8.14 -26.37 -7.41
CA THR A 237 9.08 -25.25 -7.29
C THR A 237 8.56 -24.08 -8.11
N ASP A 238 8.60 -22.87 -7.55
CA ASP A 238 8.19 -21.67 -8.25
C ASP A 238 9.20 -21.26 -9.35
N PRO A 239 8.84 -20.36 -10.29
CA PRO A 239 9.75 -19.91 -11.33
C PRO A 239 11.04 -19.22 -10.85
N SER A 240 11.11 -18.83 -9.57
CA SER A 240 12.31 -18.27 -8.94
C SER A 240 13.19 -19.31 -8.24
N GLY A 241 12.85 -20.61 -8.34
CA GLY A 241 13.63 -21.72 -7.80
C GLY A 241 13.29 -22.09 -6.37
N GLU A 242 12.25 -21.52 -5.77
CA GLU A 242 11.89 -21.76 -4.38
C GLU A 242 10.74 -22.79 -4.27
N ARG A 243 10.84 -23.72 -3.32
CA ARG A 243 9.76 -24.69 -3.06
C ARG A 243 8.54 -24.05 -2.39
N GLY A 244 7.37 -24.58 -2.73
CA GLY A 244 6.12 -24.29 -2.04
C GLY A 244 6.10 -24.76 -0.58
N LEU A 245 5.14 -24.25 0.19
CA LEU A 245 4.95 -24.58 1.61
C LEU A 245 3.71 -25.44 1.86
N ARG A 246 2.81 -25.61 0.88
CA ARG A 246 1.57 -26.35 1.10
C ARG A 246 1.80 -27.85 1.21
N THR A 247 1.17 -28.48 2.19
CA THR A 247 1.26 -29.93 2.47
C THR A 247 0.04 -30.72 1.99
N ASP A 248 -1.02 -30.03 1.60
CA ASP A 248 -2.27 -30.58 1.09
C ASP A 248 -2.25 -30.93 -0.41
N GLY A 249 -1.10 -30.74 -1.07
CA GLY A 249 -0.92 -31.04 -2.49
C GLY A 249 -1.58 -30.04 -3.45
N LYS A 250 -2.22 -28.98 -2.94
CA LYS A 250 -2.92 -28.00 -3.77
C LYS A 250 -1.99 -26.95 -4.34
N ASN A 251 -2.20 -26.59 -5.61
CA ASN A 251 -1.62 -25.41 -6.22
C ASN A 251 -2.71 -24.36 -6.43
N LEU A 252 -2.86 -23.47 -5.46
CA LEU A 252 -3.91 -22.46 -5.42
C LEU A 252 -3.78 -21.41 -6.54
N ILE A 253 -2.58 -21.22 -7.11
CA ILE A 253 -2.40 -20.35 -8.29
C ILE A 253 -3.06 -21.00 -9.50
N LYS A 254 -2.81 -22.29 -9.73
CA LYS A 254 -3.44 -23.04 -10.83
C LYS A 254 -4.96 -23.09 -10.65
N GLU A 255 -5.43 -23.35 -9.43
CA GLU A 255 -6.87 -23.34 -9.12
C GLU A 255 -7.50 -21.96 -9.36
N TRP A 256 -6.81 -20.87 -9.02
CA TRP A 256 -7.27 -19.53 -9.36
C TRP A 256 -7.36 -19.32 -10.87
N GLN A 257 -6.33 -19.69 -11.63
CA GLN A 257 -6.34 -19.57 -13.10
C GLN A 257 -7.49 -20.36 -13.73
N GLN A 258 -7.71 -21.59 -13.28
CA GLN A 258 -8.82 -22.44 -13.69
C GLN A 258 -10.18 -21.80 -13.37
N SER A 259 -10.33 -21.21 -12.17
CA SER A 259 -11.55 -20.51 -11.78
C SER A 259 -11.87 -19.28 -12.64
N LYS A 260 -10.89 -18.77 -13.39
CA LYS A 260 -11.01 -17.62 -14.28
C LYS A 260 -10.96 -17.99 -15.76
N GLU A 261 -11.04 -19.28 -16.09
CA GLU A 261 -11.16 -19.71 -17.49
C GLU A 261 -12.35 -19.03 -18.18
N GLY A 262 -12.11 -18.48 -19.38
CA GLY A 262 -13.11 -17.68 -20.11
C GLY A 262 -13.23 -16.22 -19.66
N ALA A 263 -12.53 -15.79 -18.60
CA ALA A 263 -12.43 -14.39 -18.20
C ALA A 263 -11.12 -13.76 -18.69
N ASN A 264 -11.08 -12.43 -18.81
CA ASN A 264 -9.84 -11.69 -19.06
C ASN A 264 -9.05 -11.55 -17.74
N ALA A 265 -8.34 -12.61 -17.34
CA ALA A 265 -7.57 -12.68 -16.10
C ALA A 265 -6.11 -13.10 -16.35
N THR A 266 -5.17 -12.42 -15.68
CA THR A 266 -3.74 -12.70 -15.84
C THR A 266 -3.07 -12.99 -14.50
N TYR A 267 -2.21 -14.01 -14.51
CA TYR A 267 -1.25 -14.25 -13.44
C TYR A 267 0.12 -13.71 -13.83
N ILE A 268 0.67 -12.80 -13.03
CA ILE A 268 1.95 -12.14 -13.29
C ILE A 268 2.96 -12.41 -12.18
N THR A 269 4.24 -12.48 -12.55
CA THR A 269 5.33 -12.82 -11.62
C THR A 269 6.53 -11.88 -11.68
N THR A 270 6.61 -11.00 -12.69
CA THR A 270 7.72 -10.07 -12.88
C THR A 270 7.21 -8.66 -13.20
N VAL A 271 8.03 -7.64 -12.91
CA VAL A 271 7.68 -6.23 -13.15
C VAL A 271 7.44 -5.95 -14.65
N GLN A 272 8.19 -6.62 -15.53
CA GLN A 272 8.06 -6.48 -16.99
C GLN A 272 6.68 -6.93 -17.49
N SER A 273 6.03 -7.87 -16.80
CA SER A 273 4.66 -8.31 -17.12
C SER A 273 3.55 -7.37 -16.62
N VAL A 274 3.88 -6.34 -15.84
CA VAL A 274 2.88 -5.37 -15.34
C VAL A 274 2.56 -4.28 -16.37
N SER A 275 3.55 -3.88 -17.18
CA SER A 275 3.42 -2.80 -18.17
C SER A 275 2.86 -3.32 -19.49
N GLY A 276 1.54 -3.46 -19.57
CA GLY A 276 0.85 -3.84 -20.82
C GLY A 276 -0.58 -4.38 -20.66
N ASP A 277 -1.03 -4.65 -19.43
CA ASP A 277 -2.25 -5.42 -19.21
C ASP A 277 -3.50 -4.55 -18.96
N GLU A 278 -4.41 -4.51 -19.94
CA GLU A 278 -5.81 -4.12 -19.76
C GLU A 278 -6.65 -5.34 -19.33
N THR A 279 -6.39 -5.85 -18.12
CA THR A 279 -7.03 -7.07 -17.62
C THR A 279 -8.20 -6.76 -16.68
N SER A 280 -9.23 -7.60 -16.72
CA SER A 280 -10.38 -7.47 -15.82
C SER A 280 -10.11 -8.04 -14.42
N ALA A 281 -9.10 -8.91 -14.30
CA ALA A 281 -8.53 -9.35 -13.04
C ALA A 281 -7.02 -9.64 -13.13
N THR A 282 -6.25 -9.25 -12.12
CA THR A 282 -4.79 -9.48 -12.04
C THR A 282 -4.42 -10.10 -10.70
N PHE A 283 -3.78 -11.27 -10.72
CA PHE A 283 -3.11 -11.86 -9.55
C PHE A 283 -1.60 -11.76 -9.78
N GLY A 284 -0.91 -11.06 -8.89
CA GLY A 284 0.52 -10.87 -8.92
C GLY A 284 1.11 -11.23 -7.57
N ALA A 285 1.86 -12.33 -7.55
CA ALA A 285 2.63 -12.73 -6.38
C ALA A 285 4.12 -12.79 -6.79
N VAL A 286 4.88 -11.81 -6.33
CA VAL A 286 6.33 -11.69 -6.48
C VAL A 286 6.99 -12.36 -5.26
N LYS A 287 8.32 -12.43 -5.21
CA LYS A 287 9.08 -13.15 -4.19
C LYS A 287 8.71 -12.74 -2.76
#